data_AF-A0A5D2MYW7-F1
#
_entry.id   AF-A0A5D2MYW7-F1
#
_cell.length_a   1.000
_cell.length_b   1.000
_cell.length_c   1.000
_cell.angle_alpha   90.00
_cell.angle_beta   90.00
_cell.angle_gamma   90.00
#
_symmetry.space_group_name_H-M   'P 1'
#
loop_
_entity.id
_entity.type
_entity.pdbx_description
1 polymer ?
#
loop_
_entity_poly.entity_id
_entity_poly.type
_entity_poly.pdbx_seq_one_letter_code
_entity_poly.pdbx_strand_id
1 'polypeptide(L)'
;MALALLIIDSLLVSFIIVYVPYTKIDWDAHMSQVSGFLGGERDYKNLKGDTGPLVYPAGFLYVYSAIQYVTGGQVFPAQILFGILYIINLGIVLLIYVKTNVVLKQHQGRRLQQLLLSLKGKL
;
A
#
# COMPACT_ATOMS: atom_id res chain seq x y z
N MET A 1 13.65 14.18 -7.36
CA MET A 1 13.55 13.54 -6.03
C MET A 1 12.50 12.44 -6.02
N ALA A 2 11.22 12.70 -6.30
CA ALA A 2 10.16 11.67 -6.28
C ALA A 2 10.45 10.43 -7.14
N LEU A 3 10.87 10.61 -8.40
CA LEU A 3 11.23 9.48 -9.28
C LEU A 3 12.42 8.67 -8.76
N ALA A 4 13.44 9.35 -8.21
CA ALA A 4 14.61 8.68 -7.66
C ALA A 4 14.23 7.82 -6.44
N LEU A 5 13.36 8.33 -5.56
CA LEU A 5 12.83 7.56 -4.43
C LEU A 5 12.06 6.33 -4.91
N LEU A 6 11.19 6.44 -5.92
CA LEU A 6 10.48 5.28 -6.46
C LEU A 6 11.43 4.20 -7.00
N ILE A 7 12.48 4.61 -7.72
CA ILE A 7 13.46 3.68 -8.27
C ILE A 7 14.24 3.00 -7.14
N ILE A 8 14.75 3.78 -6.18
CA ILE A 8 15.53 3.27 -5.05
C ILE A 8 14.69 2.31 -4.21
N ASP A 9 13.46 2.68 -3.86
CA ASP A 9 12.57 1.82 -3.07
C ASP A 9 12.15 0.56 -3.84
N SER A 10 11.95 0.65 -5.17
CA SER A 10 11.67 -0.55 -5.97
C SER A 10 12.83 -1.53 -5.93
N LEU A 11 14.06 -1.05 -6.10
CA LEU A 11 15.27 -1.87 -6.03
C LEU A 11 15.46 -2.47 -4.62
N LEU A 12 15.24 -1.67 -3.57
CA LEU A 12 15.37 -2.12 -2.19
C LEU A 12 14.32 -3.18 -1.85
N VAL A 13 13.06 -2.99 -2.23
CA VAL A 13 12.00 -3.98 -2.02
C VAL A 13 12.30 -5.26 -2.78
N SER A 14 12.73 -5.19 -4.05
CA SER A 14 13.16 -6.37 -4.80
C SER A 14 14.32 -7.10 -4.12
N PHE A 15 15.31 -6.35 -3.61
CA PHE A 15 16.43 -6.93 -2.86
C PHE A 15 15.94 -7.65 -1.59
N ILE A 16 15.05 -7.02 -0.81
CA ILE A 16 14.50 -7.62 0.41
C ILE A 16 13.76 -8.92 0.09
N ILE A 17 12.91 -8.94 -0.94
CA ILE A 17 12.14 -10.12 -1.32
C ILE A 17 13.04 -11.30 -1.69
N VAL A 18 14.18 -11.04 -2.34
CA VAL A 18 15.10 -12.10 -2.80
C VAL A 18 16.07 -12.56 -1.71
N TYR A 19 16.56 -11.64 -0.86
CA TYR A 19 17.71 -11.91 0.00
C TYR A 19 17.41 -11.93 1.50
N VAL A 20 16.28 -11.39 1.95
CA VAL A 20 15.92 -11.40 3.37
C VAL A 20 15.03 -12.62 3.66
N PRO A 21 15.44 -13.52 4.57
CA PRO A 21 14.63 -14.67 4.93
C PRO A 21 13.25 -14.27 5.45
N TYR A 22 12.22 -14.94 4.93
CA TYR A 22 10.87 -14.74 5.41
C TYR A 22 10.75 -15.16 6.88
N THR A 23 10.12 -14.30 7.69
CA THR A 23 9.76 -14.61 9.08
C THR A 23 8.28 -14.96 9.14
N LYS A 24 7.97 -16.18 9.59
CA LYS A 24 6.59 -16.64 9.76
C LYS A 24 5.96 -15.96 10.97
N ILE A 25 5.09 -14.99 10.71
CA ILE A 25 4.27 -14.34 11.75
C ILE A 25 2.80 -14.62 11.43
N ASP A 26 2.25 -13.97 10.40
CA ASP A 26 0.80 -13.98 10.18
C ASP A 26 0.34 -14.72 8.91
N TRP A 27 1.17 -14.82 7.86
CA TRP A 27 0.72 -15.33 6.55
C TRP A 27 0.09 -16.71 6.63
N ASP A 28 0.74 -17.66 7.29
CA ASP A 28 0.27 -19.03 7.37
C ASP A 28 -1.04 -19.12 8.17
N ALA A 29 -1.14 -18.35 9.26
CA ALA A 29 -2.37 -18.28 10.04
C ALA A 29 -3.52 -17.71 9.21
N HIS A 30 -3.26 -16.66 8.42
CA HIS A 30 -4.20 -16.08 7.48
C HIS A 30 -4.63 -17.07 6.40
N MET A 31 -3.68 -17.79 5.77
CA MET A 31 -4.00 -18.77 4.73
C MET A 31 -4.81 -19.94 5.28
N SER A 32 -4.58 -20.37 6.52
CA SER A 32 -5.43 -21.37 7.19
C SER A 32 -6.85 -20.87 7.40
N GLN A 33 -7.02 -19.64 7.90
CA GLN A 33 -8.33 -19.02 8.09
C GLN A 33 -9.08 -18.85 6.76
N VAL A 34 -8.39 -18.41 5.71
CA VAL A 34 -8.98 -18.22 4.37
C VAL A 34 -9.33 -19.58 3.75
N SER A 35 -8.49 -20.60 3.91
CA SER A 35 -8.78 -21.95 3.41
C SER A 35 -10.00 -22.56 4.10
N GLY A 36 -10.18 -22.33 5.41
CA GLY A 36 -11.41 -22.71 6.12
C GLY A 36 -12.65 -22.03 5.53
N PHE A 37 -12.57 -20.73 5.27
CA PHE A 37 -13.65 -19.97 4.63
C PHE A 37 -13.96 -20.47 3.21
N LEU A 38 -12.94 -20.68 2.38
CA LEU A 38 -13.09 -21.22 1.02
C LEU A 38 -13.65 -22.66 1.03
N GLY A 39 -13.34 -23.44 2.08
CA GLY A 39 -13.89 -24.76 2.34
C GLY A 39 -15.34 -24.79 2.82
N GLY A 40 -15.98 -23.62 2.99
CA GLY A 40 -17.40 -23.52 3.34
C GLY A 40 -17.69 -23.15 4.79
N GLU A 41 -16.67 -23.00 5.65
CA GLU A 41 -16.89 -22.56 7.03
C GLU A 41 -17.39 -21.11 7.07
N ARG A 42 -18.39 -20.85 7.92
CA ARG A 42 -19.05 -19.55 8.07
C ARG A 42 -19.15 -19.12 9.54
N ASP A 43 -18.97 -20.02 10.50
CA ASP A 43 -18.81 -19.66 11.90
C ASP A 43 -17.39 -19.15 12.13
N TYR A 44 -17.27 -17.85 12.43
CA TYR A 44 -16.00 -17.18 12.70
C TYR A 44 -15.23 -17.82 13.86
N LYS A 45 -15.94 -18.43 14.82
CA LYS A 45 -15.30 -19.11 15.94
C LYS A 45 -14.50 -20.33 15.50
N ASN A 46 -14.76 -20.88 14.32
CA ASN A 46 -14.08 -22.05 13.77
C ASN A 46 -12.98 -21.68 12.77
N LEU A 47 -12.97 -20.44 12.25
CA LEU A 47 -11.89 -19.94 11.39
C LEU A 47 -10.66 -19.61 12.25
N LYS A 48 -9.66 -20.51 12.29
CA LYS A 48 -8.45 -20.35 13.11
C LYS A 48 -7.19 -20.69 12.32
N GLY A 49 -6.07 -20.08 12.72
CA GLY A 49 -4.73 -20.45 12.28
C GLY A 49 -3.83 -20.71 13.48
N ASP A 50 -2.52 -20.88 13.23
CA ASP A 50 -1.52 -21.16 14.28
C ASP A 50 -1.45 -20.06 15.37
N THR A 51 -1.91 -18.84 15.05
CA THR A 51 -1.95 -17.69 15.96
C THR A 51 -3.29 -17.50 16.66
N GLY A 52 -4.25 -18.42 16.46
CA GLY A 52 -5.57 -18.39 17.09
C GLY A 52 -6.72 -18.06 16.12
N PRO A 53 -7.90 -17.70 16.67
CA PRO A 53 -9.08 -17.45 15.87
C PRO A 53 -8.98 -16.18 15.01
N LEU A 54 -9.75 -16.15 13.93
CA LEU A 54 -9.93 -14.98 13.08
C LEU A 54 -10.59 -13.86 13.90
N VAL A 55 -9.88 -12.74 14.05
CA VAL A 55 -10.37 -11.54 14.73
C VAL A 55 -10.75 -10.41 13.76
N TYR A 56 -10.49 -10.59 12.46
CA TYR A 56 -10.76 -9.57 11.45
C TYR A 56 -12.16 -9.73 10.84
N PRO A 57 -12.81 -8.62 10.43
CA PRO A 57 -14.12 -8.66 9.75
C PRO A 57 -14.08 -9.39 8.39
N ALA A 58 -15.26 -9.70 7.84
CA ALA A 58 -15.44 -10.44 6.57
C ALA A 58 -14.66 -9.89 5.37
N GLY A 59 -14.41 -8.58 5.33
CA GLY A 59 -13.59 -7.96 4.28
C GLY A 59 -12.20 -8.59 4.16
N PHE A 60 -11.59 -8.99 5.29
CA PHE A 60 -10.33 -9.71 5.29
C PHE A 60 -10.42 -11.02 4.50
N LEU A 61 -11.46 -11.82 4.74
CA LEU A 61 -11.65 -13.10 4.05
C LEU A 61 -11.83 -12.90 2.55
N TYR A 62 -12.62 -11.91 2.13
CA TYR A 62 -12.82 -11.64 0.70
C TYR A 62 -11.53 -11.19 0.00
N VAL A 63 -10.81 -10.24 0.60
CA VAL A 63 -9.56 -9.74 0.04
C VAL A 63 -8.49 -10.83 0.01
N TYR A 64 -8.29 -11.54 1.12
CA TYR A 64 -7.27 -12.59 1.17
C TYR A 64 -7.64 -13.85 0.39
N SER A 65 -8.93 -14.12 0.14
CA SER A 65 -9.34 -15.15 -0.83
C SER A 65 -8.91 -14.78 -2.25
N ALA A 66 -9.08 -13.52 -2.66
CA ALA A 66 -8.61 -13.05 -3.96
C ALA A 66 -7.09 -13.10 -4.06
N ILE A 67 -6.38 -12.70 -2.99
CA ILE A 67 -4.92 -12.82 -2.91
C ILE A 67 -4.50 -14.28 -3.03
N GLN A 68 -5.12 -15.20 -2.27
CA GLN A 68 -4.81 -16.63 -2.32
C GLN A 68 -5.00 -17.20 -3.73
N TYR A 69 -6.05 -16.78 -4.45
CA TYR A 69 -6.27 -17.19 -5.83
C TYR A 69 -5.14 -16.74 -6.77
N VAL A 70 -4.65 -15.50 -6.62
CA VAL A 70 -3.56 -14.95 -7.45
C VAL A 70 -2.20 -15.53 -7.09
N THR A 71 -1.93 -15.76 -5.81
CA THR A 71 -0.60 -16.17 -5.31
C THR A 71 -0.46 -17.68 -5.13
N GLY A 72 -1.56 -18.43 -5.26
CA GLY A 72 -1.63 -19.85 -4.88
C GLY A 72 -1.42 -20.09 -3.38
N GLY A 73 -1.57 -19.05 -2.54
CA GLY A 73 -1.26 -19.12 -1.11
C GLY A 73 0.24 -19.15 -0.78
N GLN A 74 1.11 -18.98 -1.78
CA GLN A 74 2.56 -19.03 -1.59
C GLN A 74 3.13 -17.68 -1.15
N VAL A 75 4.12 -17.74 -0.25
CA VAL A 75 4.77 -16.54 0.34
C VAL A 75 5.45 -15.68 -0.73
N PHE A 76 6.25 -16.28 -1.62
CA PHE A 76 7.05 -15.53 -2.58
C PHE A 76 6.19 -14.73 -3.59
N PRO A 77 5.19 -15.32 -4.27
CA PRO A 77 4.25 -14.54 -5.08
C PRO A 77 3.49 -13.47 -4.29
N ALA A 78 3.14 -13.73 -3.02
CA ALA A 78 2.49 -12.75 -2.17
C ALA A 78 3.41 -11.57 -1.84
N GLN A 79 4.69 -11.80 -1.55
CA GLN A 79 5.67 -10.75 -1.35
C GLN A 79 5.83 -9.87 -2.59
N ILE A 80 5.84 -10.46 -3.79
CA ILE A 80 5.85 -9.69 -5.05
C ILE A 80 4.58 -8.83 -5.17
N LEU A 81 3.40 -9.42 -4.94
CA LEU A 81 2.12 -8.70 -5.01
C LEU A 81 2.10 -7.51 -4.05
N PHE A 82 2.46 -7.71 -2.78
CA PHE A 82 2.52 -6.63 -1.80
C PHE A 82 3.60 -5.61 -2.12
N GLY A 83 4.74 -6.02 -2.68
CA GLY A 83 5.78 -5.12 -3.16
C GLY A 83 5.27 -4.20 -4.27
N ILE A 84 4.53 -4.74 -5.25
CA ILE A 84 3.90 -3.94 -6.31
C ILE A 84 2.88 -2.95 -5.73
N LEU A 85 1.99 -3.43 -4.84
CA LEU A 85 0.99 -2.57 -4.18
C LEU A 85 1.64 -1.44 -3.38
N TYR A 86 2.74 -1.73 -2.67
CA TYR A 86 3.53 -0.75 -1.95
C TYR A 86 4.10 0.33 -2.88
N ILE A 87 4.74 -0.06 -3.99
CA ILE A 87 5.34 0.91 -4.93
C ILE A 87 4.27 1.78 -5.60
N ILE A 88 3.11 1.20 -5.98
CA ILE A 88 1.97 1.96 -6.50
C ILE A 88 1.48 2.98 -5.47
N ASN A 89 1.26 2.55 -4.22
CA ASN A 89 0.84 3.41 -3.14
C ASN A 89 1.83 4.56 -2.90
N LEU A 90 3.13 4.26 -2.84
CA LEU A 90 4.19 5.26 -2.73
C LEU A 90 4.14 6.25 -3.91
N GLY A 91 3.93 5.76 -5.13
CA GLY A 91 3.78 6.60 -6.33
C GLY A 91 2.61 7.57 -6.22
N ILE A 92 1.46 7.11 -5.72
CA ILE A 92 0.28 7.96 -5.49
C ILE A 92 0.58 9.02 -4.42
N VAL A 93 1.20 8.64 -3.31
CA VAL A 93 1.59 9.56 -2.23
C VAL A 93 2.53 10.64 -2.75
N LEU A 94 3.58 10.27 -3.49
CA LEU A 94 4.52 11.21 -4.07
C LEU A 94 3.86 12.12 -5.12
N LEU A 95 2.93 11.60 -5.91
CA LEU A 95 2.13 12.40 -6.85
C LEU A 95 1.31 13.47 -6.14
N ILE A 96 0.68 13.12 -5.01
CA ILE A 96 -0.07 14.07 -4.17
C ILE A 96 0.86 15.17 -3.65
N TYR A 97 2.04 14.83 -3.14
CA TYR A 97 3.02 15.82 -2.67
C TYR A 97 3.47 16.77 -3.77
N VAL A 98 3.79 16.25 -4.96
CA VAL A 98 4.21 17.06 -6.11
C VAL A 98 3.09 18.01 -6.53
N LYS A 99 1.86 17.51 -6.68
CA LYS A 99 0.71 18.34 -7.08
C LYS A 99 0.41 19.43 -6.04
N THR A 100 0.43 19.10 -4.77
CA THR A 100 0.12 20.07 -3.69
C THR A 100 1.18 21.16 -3.59
N ASN A 101 2.47 20.83 -3.74
CA ASN A 101 3.55 21.81 -3.73
C ASN A 101 3.44 22.78 -4.93
N VAL A 102 3.12 22.27 -6.12
CA VAL A 102 2.90 23.11 -7.32
C VAL A 102 1.73 24.08 -7.10
N VAL A 103 0.60 23.60 -6.55
CA VAL A 103 -0.57 24.43 -6.25
C VAL A 103 -0.21 25.55 -5.25
N LEU A 104 0.51 25.23 -4.18
CA LEU A 104 0.94 26.23 -3.19
C LEU A 104 1.85 27.31 -3.79
N LYS A 105 2.84 26.91 -4.61
CA LYS A 105 3.73 27.86 -5.31
C LYS A 105 2.95 28.76 -6.27
N GLN A 106 2.00 28.20 -7.03
CA GLN A 106 1.19 28.97 -7.97
C GLN A 106 0.27 29.97 -7.26
N HIS A 107 -0.30 29.60 -6.11
CA HIS A 107 -1.14 30.48 -5.31
C HIS A 107 -0.33 31.61 -4.65
N GLN A 108 0.85 31.33 -4.12
CA GLN A 108 1.80 32.34 -3.60
C GLN A 108 2.20 33.35 -4.69
N GLY A 109 2.55 32.87 -5.89
CA GLY A 109 2.89 33.72 -7.03
C GLY A 109 1.75 34.64 -7.47
N ARG A 110 0.51 34.12 -7.53
CA ARG A 110 -0.68 34.93 -7.85
C ARG A 110 -0.95 36.04 -6.82
N ARG A 111 -0.80 35.75 -5.52
CA ARG A 111 -0.93 36.76 -4.46
C ARG A 111 0.11 37.87 -4.57
N LEU A 112 1.37 37.52 -4.85
CA LEU A 112 2.43 38.50 -5.04
C LEU A 112 2.17 39.40 -6.25
N GLN A 113 1.73 38.84 -7.38
CA GLN A 113 1.37 39.61 -8.57
C GLN A 113 0.22 40.60 -8.29
N GLN A 114 -0.81 40.18 -7.56
CA GLN A 114 -1.92 41.05 -7.17
C GLN A 114 -1.47 42.20 -6.27
N LEU A 115 -0.59 41.93 -5.30
CA LEU A 115 0.00 42.95 -4.42
C LEU A 115 0.81 43.99 -5.23
N LEU A 116 1.66 43.54 -6.16
CA LEU A 116 2.46 44.44 -7.00
C LEU A 116 1.61 45.34 -7.90
N LEU A 117 0.54 44.80 -8.50
CA LEU A 117 -0.40 45.58 -9.30
C LEU A 117 -1.14 46.64 -8.46
N SER A 118 -1.55 46.28 -7.24
CA SER A 118 -2.19 47.22 -6.31
C SER A 118 -1.28 48.37 -5.88
N LEU A 119 0.05 48.15 -5.80
CA LEU A 119 1.00 49.19 -5.43
C LEU A 119 1.28 50.15 -6.60
N LYS A 120 1.36 49.64 -7.84
CA LYS A 120 1.57 50.47 -9.04
C LYS A 120 0.39 51.39 -9.37
N GLY A 121 -0.84 51.01 -9.03
CA GLY A 121 -2.02 51.84 -9.25
C GLY A 121 -2.27 52.94 -8.19
N LYS A 122 -1.42 53.03 -7.16
CA LYS A 122 -1.50 54.03 -6.08
C LYS A 122 -0.42 55.13 -6.16
N LEU A 123 0.50 55.03 -7.12
CA LEU A 123 1.53 56.03 -7.47
C LEU A 123 1.09 56.76 -8.73
#